data_AF-A0A4R3N3Y6-F1
#
_entry.id   AF-A0A4R3N3Y6-F1
#
_cell.length_a   1.000
_cell.length_b   1.000
_cell.length_c   1.000
_cell.angle_alpha   90.00
_cell.angle_beta   90.00
_cell.angle_gamma   90.00
#
_symmetry.space_group_name_H-M   'P 1'
#
loop_
_entity.id
_entity.type
_entity.pdbx_description
1 polymer ?
#
loop_
_entity_poly.entity_id
_entity_poly.type
_entity_poly.pdbx_seq_one_letter_code
_entity_poly.pdbx_strand_id
1 'polypeptide(L)'
;MEYTNLSLDEIRRQLEEAESKQAELNRLLAVRRHEGRDEVIQQIREIIDNNGYEYDEIVPYLIPKRGRGRRPSLFTQSKPSSFSTRQYTRYVDPDNAENVYVRGVLPAWMKQKMQEQGYDPSSKTDRETFKANSLRVLEG
;
A
#
# COMPACT_ATOMS: atom_id res chain seq x y z
N MET A 1 19.58 39.80 -11.75
CA MET A 1 18.88 40.17 -12.99
C MET A 1 17.85 41.21 -12.62
N GLU A 2 17.93 42.40 -13.20
CA GLU A 2 16.99 43.49 -12.93
C GLU A 2 15.71 43.25 -13.75
N TYR A 3 14.64 42.82 -13.09
CA TYR A 3 13.32 42.56 -13.71
C TYR A 3 12.48 43.84 -13.86
N THR A 4 13.04 45.01 -13.53
CA THR A 4 12.35 46.30 -13.42
C THR A 4 12.01 46.93 -14.77
N ASN A 5 12.54 46.42 -15.90
CA ASN A 5 12.35 46.98 -17.24
C ASN A 5 11.61 46.04 -18.23
N LEU A 6 11.12 44.88 -17.78
CA LEU A 6 10.39 43.96 -18.65
C LEU A 6 8.93 44.40 -18.80
N SER A 7 8.45 44.48 -20.04
CA SER A 7 7.02 44.71 -20.29
C SER A 7 6.21 43.51 -19.78
N LEU A 8 4.94 43.73 -19.45
CA LEU A 8 4.05 42.69 -18.95
C LEU A 8 3.95 41.49 -19.90
N ASP A 9 4.01 41.74 -21.21
CA ASP A 9 4.02 40.70 -22.25
C ASP A 9 5.35 39.95 -22.30
N GLU A 10 6.48 40.63 -22.09
CA GLU A 10 7.80 39.99 -22.02
C GLU A 10 7.91 39.07 -20.80
N ILE A 11 7.35 39.48 -19.65
CA ILE A 11 7.26 38.64 -18.43
C ILE A 11 6.40 37.40 -18.69
N ARG A 12 5.24 37.56 -19.35
CA ARG A 12 4.38 36.43 -19.70
C ARG A 12 5.07 35.45 -20.63
N ARG A 13 5.77 35.94 -21.66
CA ARG A 13 6.53 35.10 -22.58
C ARG A 13 7.63 34.31 -21.85
N GLN A 14 8.36 34.96 -20.93
CA GLN A 14 9.38 34.29 -20.13
C GLN A 14 8.79 33.24 -19.19
N LEU A 15 7.59 33.48 -18.65
CA LEU A 15 6.90 32.52 -17.79
C LEU A 15 6.47 31.28 -18.58
N GLU A 16 5.89 31.46 -19.76
CA GLU A 16 5.52 30.36 -20.66
C GLU A 16 6.74 29.57 -21.16
N GLU A 17 7.85 30.26 -21.45
CA GLU A 17 9.13 29.65 -21.78
C GLU A 17 9.73 28.85 -20.60
N ALA A 18 9.58 29.35 -19.37
CA ALA A 18 10.03 28.64 -18.18
C ALA A 18 9.17 27.38 -17.91
N GLU A 19 7.85 27.49 -18.07
CA GLU A 19 6.93 26.35 -17.89
C GLU A 19 7.19 25.25 -18.92
N SER A 20 7.37 25.60 -20.19
CA SER A 20 7.71 24.63 -21.23
C SER A 20 9.05 23.93 -20.96
N LYS A 21 10.09 24.67 -20.58
CA LYS A 21 11.39 24.11 -20.15
C LYS A 21 11.25 23.21 -18.94
N GLN A 22 10.45 23.58 -17.95
CA GLN A 22 10.21 22.76 -16.76
C GLN A 22 9.52 21.44 -17.13
N ALA A 23 8.52 21.49 -18.01
CA ALA A 23 7.84 20.30 -18.49
C ALA A 23 8.79 19.36 -19.25
N GLU A 24 9.66 19.90 -20.10
CA GLU A 24 10.68 19.13 -20.82
C GLU A 24 11.69 18.47 -19.86
N LEU A 25 12.23 19.23 -18.90
CA LEU A 25 13.15 18.71 -17.90
C LEU A 25 12.53 17.60 -17.05
N ASN A 26 11.26 17.74 -16.68
CA ASN A 26 10.53 16.70 -15.95
C ASN A 26 10.37 15.42 -16.78
N ARG A 27 10.11 15.53 -18.09
CA ARG A 27 10.06 14.37 -18.99
C ARG A 27 11.41 13.67 -19.06
N LEU A 28 12.50 14.42 -19.26
CA LEU A 28 13.85 13.87 -19.31
C LEU A 28 14.26 13.22 -17.98
N LEU A 29 13.87 13.81 -16.84
CA LEU A 29 14.12 13.25 -15.52
C LEU A 29 13.40 11.91 -15.34
N ALA A 30 12.15 11.80 -15.80
CA ALA A 30 11.39 10.55 -15.74
C ALA A 30 12.07 9.45 -16.56
N VAL A 31 12.47 9.76 -17.80
CA VAL A 31 13.20 8.81 -18.67
C VAL A 31 14.50 8.35 -18.00
N ARG A 32 15.32 9.29 -17.51
CA ARG A 32 16.59 8.97 -16.86
C ARG A 32 16.43 8.17 -15.56
N ARG A 33 15.33 8.38 -14.82
CA ARG A 33 15.00 7.56 -13.65
C ARG A 33 14.63 6.14 -14.02
N HIS A 34 13.95 5.94 -15.15
CA HIS A 34 13.63 4.61 -15.65
C HIS A 34 14.89 3.88 -16.09
N GLU A 35 15.75 4.53 -16.89
CA GLU A 35 17.03 3.96 -17.34
C GLU A 35 17.94 3.60 -16.15
N GLY A 36 18.12 4.53 -15.20
CA GLY A 36 18.93 4.27 -14.01
C GLY A 36 18.36 3.22 -13.06
N ARG A 37 17.04 2.97 -13.09
CA ARG A 37 16.43 1.90 -12.28
C ARG A 37 16.87 0.53 -12.76
N ASP A 38 16.90 0.31 -14.07
CA ASP A 38 17.28 -0.98 -14.65
C ASP A 38 18.77 -1.26 -14.43
N GLU A 39 19.62 -0.23 -14.57
CA GLU A 39 21.05 -0.30 -14.22
C GLU A 39 21.26 -0.71 -12.76
N VAL A 40 20.52 -0.10 -11.82
CA VAL A 40 20.60 -0.43 -10.39
C VAL A 40 20.12 -1.86 -10.12
N ILE A 41 19.06 -2.31 -10.78
CA ILE A 41 18.56 -3.69 -10.64
C ILE A 41 19.62 -4.68 -11.12
N GLN A 42 20.28 -4.40 -12.24
CA GLN A 42 21.35 -5.23 -12.77
C GLN A 42 22.54 -5.30 -11.81
N GLN A 43 22.99 -4.16 -11.28
CA GLN A 43 24.06 -4.12 -10.27
C GLN A 43 23.72 -4.95 -9.03
N ILE A 44 22.48 -4.88 -8.55
CA ILE A 44 22.02 -5.69 -7.41
C ILE A 44 22.06 -7.18 -7.75
N ARG A 45 21.61 -7.58 -8.96
CA ARG A 45 21.69 -8.99 -9.42
C ARG A 45 23.13 -9.48 -9.45
N GLU A 46 24.03 -8.71 -10.06
CA GLU A 46 25.45 -9.07 -10.14
C GLU A 46 26.08 -9.23 -8.75
N ILE A 47 25.73 -8.37 -7.78
CA ILE A 47 26.21 -8.49 -6.40
C ILE A 47 25.70 -9.80 -5.77
N ILE A 48 24.42 -10.14 -5.96
CA ILE A 48 23.81 -11.37 -5.42
C ILE A 48 24.50 -12.60 -6.01
N ASP A 49 24.65 -12.65 -7.33
CA ASP A 49 25.26 -13.76 -8.06
C ASP A 49 26.75 -13.94 -7.69
N ASN A 50 27.51 -12.83 -7.59
CA ASN A 50 28.93 -12.86 -7.20
C ASN A 50 29.16 -13.40 -5.78
N ASN A 51 28.16 -13.32 -4.91
CA ASN A 51 28.22 -13.87 -3.57
C ASN A 51 27.64 -15.30 -3.49
N GLY A 52 27.25 -15.89 -4.62
CA GLY A 52 26.78 -17.27 -4.72
C GLY A 52 25.35 -17.50 -4.22
N TYR A 53 24.55 -16.44 -4.13
CA TYR A 53 23.15 -16.52 -3.72
C TYR A 53 22.23 -16.40 -4.94
N GLU A 54 21.05 -17.01 -4.86
CA GLU A 54 20.02 -16.80 -5.88
C GLU A 54 19.18 -15.56 -5.58
N TYR A 55 18.76 -14.85 -6.63
CA TYR A 55 17.92 -13.65 -6.50
C TYR A 55 16.66 -13.90 -5.65
N ASP A 56 15.96 -15.01 -5.91
CA ASP A 56 14.72 -15.37 -5.21
C ASP A 56 14.94 -15.71 -3.73
N GLU A 57 16.16 -16.11 -3.35
CA GLU A 57 16.54 -16.36 -1.96
C GLU A 57 16.71 -15.06 -1.16
N ILE A 58 17.33 -14.03 -1.77
CA ILE A 58 17.68 -12.78 -1.09
C ILE A 58 16.53 -11.76 -1.06
N VAL A 59 15.74 -11.67 -2.13
CA VAL A 59 14.66 -10.67 -2.27
C VAL A 59 13.71 -10.60 -1.05
N PRO A 60 13.26 -11.72 -0.45
CA PRO A 60 12.40 -11.70 0.74
C PRO A 60 13.03 -10.97 1.95
N TYR A 61 14.36 -10.91 2.03
CA TYR A 61 15.09 -10.26 3.12
C TYR A 61 15.39 -8.77 2.83
N LEU A 62 15.37 -8.35 1.56
CA LEU A 62 15.53 -6.95 1.15
C LEU A 62 14.27 -6.12 1.36
N ILE A 63 13.09 -6.75 1.41
CA ILE A 63 11.83 -6.06 1.67
C ILE A 63 11.84 -5.59 3.13
N PRO A 64 11.86 -4.28 3.42
CA PRO A 64 11.82 -3.79 4.78
C PRO A 64 10.50 -4.25 5.41
N LYS A 65 10.59 -5.16 6.39
CA LYS A 65 9.45 -5.61 7.20
C LYS A 65 8.88 -4.43 7.96
N ARG A 66 7.95 -3.69 7.34
CA ARG A 66 7.13 -2.69 8.01
C ARG A 66 6.21 -3.40 9.01
N GLY A 67 6.72 -3.57 10.23
CA GLY A 67 5.91 -3.73 11.44
C GLY A 67 5.54 -5.16 11.85
N ARG A 68 5.97 -5.49 13.08
CA ARG A 68 5.57 -6.59 13.98
C ARG A 68 6.14 -8.00 13.73
N GLY A 69 7.27 -8.23 14.39
CA GLY A 69 7.46 -9.35 15.31
C GLY A 69 7.13 -10.74 14.79
N ARG A 70 8.11 -11.36 14.13
CA ARG A 70 8.41 -12.78 14.30
C ARG A 70 9.80 -13.06 13.73
N ARG A 71 10.70 -13.50 14.60
CA ARG A 71 11.95 -14.17 14.20
C ARG A 71 11.58 -15.33 13.27
N PRO A 72 12.20 -15.50 12.10
CA PRO A 72 12.10 -16.76 11.39
C PRO A 72 12.84 -17.79 12.24
N SER A 73 12.10 -18.78 12.74
CA SER A 73 12.70 -19.99 13.27
C SER A 73 13.42 -20.67 12.11
N LEU A 74 14.75 -20.71 12.15
CA LEU A 74 15.49 -21.77 11.47
C LEU A 74 14.87 -23.09 11.97
N PHE A 75 14.64 -24.05 11.07
CA PHE A 75 13.97 -25.33 11.35
C PHE A 75 12.44 -25.27 11.49
N THR A 76 11.72 -25.05 10.39
CA THR A 76 10.55 -25.89 10.08
C THR A 76 10.39 -25.97 8.57
N GLN A 77 10.57 -27.18 8.02
CA GLN A 77 10.14 -27.53 6.67
C GLN A 77 8.61 -27.53 6.64
N SER A 78 7.99 -26.35 6.60
CA SER A 78 6.56 -26.21 6.36
C SER A 78 6.37 -25.80 4.90
N LYS A 79 5.85 -26.76 4.12
CA LYS A 79 5.27 -26.71 2.77
C LYS A 79 5.07 -25.31 2.16
N PRO A 80 5.27 -25.13 0.84
CA PRO A 80 5.04 -23.85 0.17
C PRO A 80 3.57 -23.47 0.32
N SER A 81 3.26 -22.57 1.27
CA SER A 81 1.96 -21.95 1.32
C SER A 81 1.93 -20.96 0.16
N SER A 82 1.22 -21.38 -0.89
CA SER A 82 0.61 -20.53 -1.91
C SER A 82 0.48 -19.07 -1.42
N PHE A 83 1.02 -18.16 -2.23
CA PHE A 83 0.73 -16.73 -2.22
C PHE A 83 -0.78 -16.51 -2.46
N SER A 84 -1.60 -16.94 -1.51
CA SER A 84 -2.98 -16.50 -1.41
C SER A 84 -2.91 -15.06 -0.92
N THR A 85 -3.09 -14.13 -1.85
CA THR A 85 -3.74 -12.85 -1.59
C THR A 85 -5.03 -13.16 -0.84
N ARG A 86 -4.96 -13.34 0.49
CA ARG A 86 -6.13 -13.62 1.31
C ARG A 86 -6.99 -12.36 1.29
N GLN A 87 -7.89 -12.27 0.32
CA GLN A 87 -8.99 -11.32 0.30
C GLN A 87 -9.84 -11.61 1.54
N TYR A 88 -9.68 -10.79 2.57
CA TYR A 88 -10.50 -10.89 3.77
C TYR A 88 -11.87 -10.29 3.45
N THR A 89 -12.93 -11.00 3.83
CA THR A 89 -14.31 -10.52 3.77
C THR A 89 -14.42 -9.16 4.47
N ARG A 90 -14.89 -8.14 3.74
CA ARG A 90 -15.12 -6.80 4.29
C ARG A 90 -16.60 -6.66 4.62
N TYR A 91 -16.91 -6.38 5.87
CA TYR A 91 -18.25 -6.12 6.35
C TYR A 91 -18.47 -4.61 6.43
N VAL A 92 -19.53 -4.12 5.81
CA VAL A 92 -19.91 -2.70 5.82
C VAL A 92 -21.26 -2.55 6.48
N ASP A 93 -21.37 -1.52 7.30
CA ASP A 93 -22.63 -1.09 7.87
C ASP A 93 -23.55 -0.52 6.77
N PRO A 94 -24.75 -1.10 6.55
CA PRO A 94 -25.68 -0.59 5.53
C PRO A 94 -26.13 0.85 5.77
N ASP A 95 -26.11 1.32 7.02
CA ASP A 95 -26.57 2.67 7.38
C ASP A 95 -25.46 3.72 7.27
N ASN A 96 -24.19 3.29 7.27
CA ASN A 96 -23.05 4.18 7.18
C ASN A 96 -21.87 3.52 6.44
N ALA A 97 -21.65 3.92 5.19
CA ALA A 97 -20.61 3.36 4.33
C ALA A 97 -19.17 3.59 4.82
N GLU A 98 -18.93 4.51 5.76
CA GLU A 98 -17.62 4.73 6.38
C GLU A 98 -17.26 3.65 7.41
N ASN A 99 -18.27 2.95 7.93
CA ASN A 99 -18.11 1.90 8.93
C ASN A 99 -17.79 0.56 8.27
N VAL A 100 -16.48 0.30 8.09
CA VAL A 100 -15.96 -0.94 7.48
C VAL A 100 -15.20 -1.77 8.52
N TYR A 101 -15.56 -3.04 8.64
CA TYR A 101 -14.86 -4.04 9.47
C TYR A 101 -14.32 -5.17 8.60
N VAL A 102 -13.06 -5.54 8.78
CA VAL A 102 -12.41 -6.60 7.96
C VAL A 102 -11.95 -7.76 8.85
N ARG A 103 -11.08 -7.49 9.82
CA ARG A 103 -10.57 -8.49 10.76
C ARG A 103 -10.02 -7.84 12.01
N GLY A 104 -9.98 -8.60 13.10
CA GLY A 104 -9.37 -8.18 14.36
C GLY A 104 -10.41 -7.76 15.40
N VAL A 105 -10.00 -6.89 16.31
CA VAL A 105 -10.87 -6.42 17.40
C VAL A 105 -12.08 -5.68 16.82
N LEU A 106 -13.26 -5.91 17.39
CA LEU A 106 -14.47 -5.22 16.97
C LEU A 106 -14.32 -3.70 17.17
N PRO A 107 -14.60 -2.87 16.15
CA PRO A 107 -14.58 -1.43 16.27
C PRO A 107 -15.72 -0.94 17.16
N ALA A 108 -15.58 0.25 17.74
CA ALA A 108 -16.52 0.80 18.71
C ALA A 108 -17.96 0.88 18.16
N TRP A 109 -18.11 1.34 16.91
CA TRP A 109 -19.41 1.44 16.23
C TRP A 109 -20.11 0.07 16.10
N MET A 110 -19.35 -1.00 15.83
CA MET A 110 -19.92 -2.33 15.64
C MET A 110 -20.35 -2.93 16.98
N LYS A 111 -19.60 -2.68 18.06
CA LYS A 111 -19.99 -3.08 19.41
C LYS A 111 -21.27 -2.38 19.87
N GLN A 112 -21.38 -1.09 19.58
CA GLN A 112 -22.55 -0.30 19.92
C GLN A 112 -23.80 -0.84 19.19
N LYS A 113 -23.72 -1.05 17.87
CA LYS A 113 -24.84 -1.64 17.10
C LYS A 113 -25.21 -3.04 17.53
N MET A 114 -24.22 -3.86 17.91
CA MET A 114 -24.50 -5.18 18.48
C MET A 114 -25.33 -5.05 19.77
N GLN A 115 -24.91 -4.18 20.69
CA GLN A 115 -25.64 -3.96 21.95
C GLN A 115 -27.03 -3.38 21.74
N GLU A 116 -27.20 -2.43 20.81
CA GLU A 116 -28.50 -1.86 20.45
C GLU A 116 -29.47 -2.91 19.88
N GLN A 117 -28.96 -3.91 19.17
CA GLN A 117 -29.73 -5.02 18.63
C GLN A 117 -29.83 -6.22 19.58
N GLY A 118 -29.33 -6.08 20.82
CA GLY A 118 -29.41 -7.12 21.86
C GLY A 118 -28.39 -8.25 21.74
N TYR A 119 -27.35 -8.10 20.90
CA TYR A 119 -26.25 -9.05 20.77
C TYR A 119 -25.10 -8.73 21.75
N ASP A 120 -24.46 -9.76 22.29
CA ASP A 120 -23.26 -9.60 23.13
C ASP A 120 -21.97 -9.54 22.28
N PRO A 121 -21.19 -8.44 22.30
CA PRO A 121 -19.91 -8.34 21.60
C PRO A 121 -18.83 -9.32 22.10
N SER A 122 -18.99 -9.90 23.30
CA SER A 122 -18.05 -10.85 23.88
C SER A 122 -18.31 -12.29 23.39
N SER A 123 -19.59 -12.66 23.23
CA SER A 123 -20.05 -13.92 22.66
C SER A 123 -19.56 -14.08 21.21
N LYS A 124 -18.95 -15.24 20.90
CA LYS A 124 -18.51 -15.54 19.52
C LYS A 124 -19.72 -15.76 18.61
N THR A 125 -20.73 -16.47 19.11
CA THR A 125 -21.93 -16.82 18.37
C THR A 125 -22.68 -15.55 17.95
N ASP A 126 -22.90 -14.63 18.88
CA ASP A 126 -23.60 -13.36 18.64
C ASP A 126 -22.86 -12.47 17.64
N ARG A 127 -21.53 -12.50 17.66
CA ARG A 127 -20.68 -11.78 16.68
C ARG A 127 -20.86 -12.33 15.27
N GLU A 128 -20.97 -13.64 15.12
CA GLU A 128 -21.14 -14.28 13.82
C GLU A 128 -22.55 -14.05 13.28
N THR A 129 -23.58 -14.16 14.13
CA THR A 129 -24.97 -13.86 13.75
C THR A 129 -25.17 -12.40 13.38
N PHE A 130 -24.59 -11.46 14.12
CA PHE A 130 -24.67 -10.04 13.80
C PHE A 130 -23.98 -9.71 12.46
N LYS A 131 -22.81 -10.29 12.19
CA LYS A 131 -22.10 -10.10 10.92
C LYS A 131 -22.89 -10.64 9.72
N ALA A 132 -23.63 -11.74 9.90
CA ALA A 132 -24.42 -12.35 8.84
C ALA A 132 -25.74 -11.61 8.57
N ASN A 133 -26.39 -11.10 9.62
CA ASN A 133 -27.73 -10.52 9.52
C ASN A 133 -27.73 -8.99 9.37
N SER A 134 -26.75 -8.30 9.96
CA SER A 134 -26.79 -6.84 10.14
C SER A 134 -25.74 -6.09 9.33
N LEU A 135 -24.78 -6.78 8.69
CA LEU A 135 -23.74 -6.16 7.87
C LEU A 135 -23.78 -6.67 6.44
N ARG A 136 -23.43 -5.80 5.48
CA ARG A 136 -23.25 -6.17 4.07
C ARG A 136 -21.83 -6.63 3.82
N VAL A 137 -21.68 -7.76 3.15
CA VAL A 137 -20.38 -8.24 2.69
C VAL A 137 -20.04 -7.54 1.37
N LEU A 138 -18.95 -6.77 1.36
CA LEU A 138 -18.30 -6.34 0.14
C LEU A 138 -17.39 -7.47 -0.33
N GLU A 139 -17.81 -8.16 -1.38
CA GLU A 139 -16.93 -9.03 -2.16
C GLU A 139 -15.95 -8.16 -2.96
N GLY A 140 -14.68 -8.55 -2.98
CA GLY A 140 -13.63 -7.86 -3.72
C GLY A 140 -12.38 -8.71 -3.84
#